data_AF-A0A957X2I7-F1
#
_entry.id   AF-A0A957X2I7-F1
#
_cell.length_a   1.000
_cell.length_b   1.000
_cell.length_c   1.000
_cell.angle_alpha   90.00
_cell.angle_beta   90.00
_cell.angle_gamma   90.00
#
_symmetry.space_group_name_H-M   'P 1'
#
loop_
_entity.id
_entity.type
_entity.pdbx_description
1 polymer ?
#
loop_
_entity_poly.entity_id
_entity_poly.type
_entity_poly.pdbx_seq_one_letter_code
_entity_poly.pdbx_strand_id
1 'polypeptide(L)'
;VLNTIPRAQTVVEMLAIIAHSSLFIGISMHGNIVARSYGVPHIFGPLPGVEKIQGAMQIMNMSPLQRIASWGDLFFAMERVSKLSSLELIKSSDEAFSRADKAAREMFSALQV
;
A
#
# COMPACT_ATOMS: atom_id res chain seq x y z
N VAL A 1 -29.42 4.61 -15.40
CA VAL A 1 -28.25 5.37 -15.89
C VAL A 1 -27.01 4.96 -15.09
N LEU A 2 -26.50 3.74 -15.30
CA LEU A 2 -25.32 3.22 -14.57
C LEU A 2 -24.27 2.60 -15.51
N ASN A 3 -24.42 2.74 -16.83
CA ASN A 3 -23.62 2.02 -17.82
C ASN A 3 -22.34 2.73 -18.30
N THR A 4 -21.93 3.85 -17.69
CA THR A 4 -20.75 4.59 -18.17
C THR A 4 -19.88 5.12 -17.03
N ILE A 5 -19.65 4.34 -15.98
CA ILE A 5 -18.50 4.61 -15.11
C ILE A 5 -17.26 4.11 -15.87
N PRO A 6 -16.33 4.99 -16.28
CA PRO A 6 -15.12 4.57 -16.96
C PRO A 6 -14.37 3.59 -16.06
N ARG A 7 -14.06 2.41 -16.60
CA ARG A 7 -13.24 1.41 -15.91
C ARG A 7 -11.82 1.53 -16.42
N ALA A 8 -10.85 1.51 -15.51
CA ALA A 8 -9.46 1.31 -15.87
C ALA A 8 -9.33 -0.01 -16.65
N GLN A 9 -8.85 0.07 -17.89
CA GLN A 9 -8.62 -1.05 -18.79
C GLN A 9 -7.17 -1.54 -18.72
N THR A 10 -6.26 -0.71 -18.21
CA THR A 10 -4.83 -1.02 -18.13
C THR A 10 -4.28 -0.85 -16.72
N VAL A 11 -3.16 -1.53 -16.43
CA VAL A 11 -2.42 -1.33 -15.18
C VAL A 11 -1.96 0.12 -15.06
N VAL A 12 -1.51 0.74 -16.15
CA VAL A 12 -1.07 2.15 -16.16
C VAL A 12 -2.20 3.08 -15.73
N GLU A 13 -3.42 2.86 -16.21
CA GLU A 13 -4.59 3.63 -15.77
C GLU A 13 -4.89 3.42 -14.29
N MET A 14 -4.78 2.19 -13.78
CA MET A 14 -4.95 1.92 -12.35
C MET A 14 -3.89 2.63 -11.51
N LEU A 15 -2.63 2.60 -11.94
CA LEU A 15 -1.53 3.31 -11.28
C LEU A 15 -1.78 4.81 -11.28
N ALA A 16 -2.19 5.38 -12.41
CA ALA A 16 -2.51 6.81 -12.52
C ALA A 16 -3.67 7.21 -11.59
N ILE A 17 -4.74 6.43 -11.53
CA ILE A 17 -5.87 6.68 -10.62
C ILE A 17 -5.40 6.70 -9.16
N ILE A 18 -4.56 5.73 -8.76
CA ILE A 18 -4.06 5.67 -7.38
C ILE A 18 -3.09 6.82 -7.11
N ALA A 19 -2.13 7.08 -8.00
CA ALA A 19 -1.10 8.10 -7.83
C ALA A 19 -1.67 9.52 -7.75
N HIS A 20 -2.82 9.77 -8.40
CA HIS A 20 -3.51 11.06 -8.39
C HIS A 20 -4.63 11.15 -7.34
N SER A 21 -4.87 10.12 -6.53
CA SER A 21 -5.87 10.21 -5.47
C SER A 21 -5.33 10.95 -4.25
N SER A 22 -6.20 11.63 -3.51
CA SER A 22 -5.83 12.26 -2.23
C SER A 22 -5.71 11.24 -1.09
N LEU A 23 -6.31 10.06 -1.27
CA LEU A 23 -6.35 8.97 -0.32
C LEU A 23 -6.65 7.67 -1.08
N PHE A 24 -6.03 6.57 -0.66
CA PHE A 24 -6.38 5.24 -1.14
C PHE A 24 -6.91 4.37 0.01
N ILE A 25 -8.08 3.76 -0.15
CA ILE A 25 -8.65 2.84 0.84
C ILE A 25 -8.92 1.52 0.15
N GLY A 26 -8.34 0.43 0.64
CA GLY A 26 -8.57 -0.87 0.03
C GLY A 26 -7.97 -2.04 0.79
N ILE A 27 -8.46 -3.23 0.45
CA ILE A 27 -7.94 -4.50 0.96
C ILE A 27 -6.81 -5.06 0.09
N SER A 28 -6.57 -4.47 -1.09
CA SER A 28 -5.55 -4.92 -2.03
C SER A 28 -4.15 -4.54 -1.54
N MET A 29 -3.28 -5.54 -1.36
CA MET A 29 -1.87 -5.33 -1.03
C MET A 29 -1.16 -4.48 -2.09
N HIS A 30 -1.30 -4.82 -3.37
CA HIS A 30 -0.67 -4.08 -4.46
C HIS A 30 -1.15 -2.63 -4.53
N GLY A 31 -2.46 -2.39 -4.33
CA GLY A 31 -2.99 -1.02 -4.34
C GLY A 31 -2.37 -0.14 -3.24
N ASN A 32 -2.22 -0.69 -2.02
CA ASN A 32 -1.60 0.03 -0.92
C ASN A 32 -0.08 0.25 -1.13
N ILE A 33 0.64 -0.72 -1.70
CA ILE A 33 2.06 -0.57 -2.07
C ILE A 33 2.21 0.55 -3.09
N VAL A 34 1.37 0.57 -4.14
CA VAL A 34 1.38 1.62 -5.16
C VAL A 34 1.08 2.97 -4.54
N ALA A 35 0.02 3.10 -3.75
CA ALA A 35 -0.33 4.35 -3.08
C ALA A 35 0.85 4.89 -2.26
N ARG A 36 1.48 4.03 -1.44
CA ARG A 36 2.67 4.40 -0.66
C ARG A 36 3.83 4.88 -1.54
N SER A 37 4.10 4.16 -2.64
CA SER A 37 5.22 4.46 -3.56
C SER A 37 5.07 5.80 -4.26
N TYR A 38 3.82 6.27 -4.44
CA TYR A 38 3.52 7.61 -4.98
C TYR A 38 3.28 8.66 -3.89
N GLY A 39 3.52 8.34 -2.62
CA GLY A 39 3.34 9.27 -1.50
C GLY A 39 1.87 9.55 -1.16
N VAL A 40 0.95 8.69 -1.59
CA VAL A 40 -0.49 8.82 -1.34
C VAL A 40 -0.82 8.17 0.01
N PRO A 41 -1.46 8.92 0.94
CA PRO A 41 -1.97 8.36 2.18
C PRO A 41 -2.88 7.16 1.88
N HIS A 42 -2.78 6.10 2.66
CA HIS A 42 -3.53 4.88 2.40
C HIS A 42 -3.91 4.12 3.67
N ILE A 43 -5.04 3.41 3.56
CA ILE A 43 -5.62 2.61 4.63
C ILE A 43 -5.88 1.19 4.12
N PHE A 44 -5.30 0.21 4.81
CA PHE A 44 -5.68 -1.18 4.67
C PHE A 44 -7.05 -1.41 5.31
N GLY A 45 -8.02 -1.74 4.46
CA GLY A 45 -9.35 -2.15 4.88
C GLY A 45 -9.33 -3.49 5.66
N PRO A 46 -10.41 -3.81 6.39
CA PRO A 46 -10.50 -5.06 7.12
C PRO A 46 -10.57 -6.24 6.14
N LEU A 47 -9.64 -7.18 6.29
CA LEU A 47 -9.63 -8.44 5.54
C LEU A 47 -9.39 -9.60 6.53
N PRO A 48 -10.47 -10.20 7.08
CA PRO A 48 -10.36 -11.24 8.09
C PRO A 48 -9.70 -12.50 7.52
N GLY A 49 -8.87 -13.16 8.32
CA GLY A 49 -8.22 -14.43 7.95
C GLY A 49 -7.07 -14.33 6.95
N VAL A 50 -6.56 -13.12 6.66
CA VAL A 50 -5.47 -12.91 5.70
C VAL A 50 -4.26 -12.26 6.35
N GLU A 51 -3.27 -13.08 6.70
CA GLU A 51 -1.97 -12.66 7.26
C GLU A 51 -1.09 -11.89 6.25
N LYS A 52 -1.42 -11.93 4.96
CA LYS A 52 -0.61 -11.28 3.89
C LYS A 52 -0.42 -9.78 4.10
N ILE A 53 -1.46 -9.09 4.63
CA ILE A 53 -1.37 -7.66 4.94
C ILE A 53 -0.33 -7.42 6.04
N GLN A 54 -0.28 -8.29 7.05
CA GLN A 54 0.64 -8.15 8.17
C GLN A 54 2.10 -8.24 7.72
N GLY A 55 2.44 -9.23 6.89
CA GLY A 55 3.79 -9.37 6.33
C GLY A 55 4.19 -8.17 5.47
N ALA A 56 3.28 -7.68 4.62
CA ALA A 56 3.52 -6.50 3.80
C ALA A 56 3.77 -5.25 4.67
N MET A 57 2.95 -5.05 5.71
CA MET A 57 3.12 -3.96 6.67
C MET A 57 4.47 -4.02 7.40
N GLN A 58 4.91 -5.23 7.79
CA GLN A 58 6.22 -5.42 8.44
C GLN A 58 7.39 -5.06 7.50
N ILE A 59 7.38 -5.56 6.26
CA ILE A 59 8.44 -5.29 5.29
C ILE A 59 8.54 -3.78 4.99
N MET A 60 7.40 -3.11 4.87
CA MET A 60 7.31 -1.68 4.60
C MET A 60 7.48 -0.80 5.85
N ASN A 61 7.75 -1.39 7.02
CA ASN A 61 7.81 -0.69 8.31
C ASN A 61 6.61 0.26 8.53
N MET A 62 5.41 -0.26 8.25
CA MET A 62 4.18 0.51 8.34
C MET A 62 3.68 0.61 9.76
N SER A 63 3.10 1.76 10.09
CA SER A 63 2.39 1.91 11.34
C SER A 63 1.11 1.05 11.34
N PRO A 64 0.81 0.33 12.45
CA PRO A 64 -0.48 -0.32 12.64
C PRO A 64 -1.68 0.62 12.45
N LEU A 65 -1.47 1.94 12.63
CA LEU A 65 -2.48 2.97 12.45
C LEU A 65 -3.05 3.04 11.01
N GLN A 66 -2.32 2.51 10.02
CA GLN A 66 -2.72 2.46 8.61
C GLN A 66 -3.60 1.25 8.28
N ARG A 67 -3.96 0.42 9.28
CA ARG A 67 -4.89 -0.70 9.13
C ARG A 67 -6.10 -0.49 10.04
N ILE A 68 -7.29 -0.83 9.54
CA ILE A 68 -8.53 -0.82 10.32
C ILE A 68 -9.02 -2.24 10.58
N ALA A 69 -9.57 -2.46 11.77
CA ALA A 69 -10.17 -3.75 12.16
C ALA A 69 -11.60 -3.87 11.63
N SER A 70 -12.30 -2.74 11.50
CA SER A 70 -13.65 -2.66 10.95
C SER A 70 -13.82 -1.40 10.11
N TRP A 71 -14.82 -1.40 9.22
CA TRP A 71 -15.17 -0.19 8.46
C TRP A 71 -15.70 0.95 9.35
N GLY A 72 -16.17 0.65 10.57
CA GLY A 72 -16.56 1.66 11.55
C GLY A 72 -15.40 2.55 12.01
N ASP A 73 -14.16 2.06 11.92
CA ASP A 73 -12.96 2.79 12.31
C ASP A 73 -12.43 3.73 11.22
N LEU A 74 -13.06 3.74 10.03
CA LEU A 74 -12.53 4.39 8.84
C LEU A 74 -12.31 5.89 9.05
N PHE A 75 -13.26 6.59 9.66
CA PHE A 75 -13.16 8.03 9.88
C PHE A 75 -11.94 8.40 10.75
N PHE A 76 -11.76 7.69 11.86
CA PHE A 76 -10.59 7.88 12.72
C PHE A 76 -9.29 7.52 12.00
N ALA A 77 -9.30 6.50 11.15
CA ALA A 77 -8.13 6.15 10.34
C ALA A 77 -7.77 7.23 9.33
N MET A 78 -8.78 7.83 8.66
CA MET A 78 -8.58 8.95 7.75
C MET A 78 -7.91 10.14 8.44
N GLU A 79 -8.35 10.49 9.65
CA GLU A 79 -7.73 11.57 10.41
C GLU A 79 -6.25 11.26 10.73
N ARG A 80 -5.93 10.02 11.11
CA ARG A 80 -4.53 9.63 11.40
C ARG A 80 -3.65 9.70 10.16
N VAL A 81 -4.10 9.15 9.04
CA VAL A 81 -3.26 9.09 7.82
C VAL A 81 -3.14 10.44 7.12
N SER A 82 -4.08 11.37 7.35
CA SER A 82 -4.00 12.74 6.83
C SER A 82 -2.79 13.53 7.34
N LYS A 83 -2.20 13.08 8.46
CA LYS A 83 -1.04 13.71 9.11
C LYS A 83 0.30 13.16 8.59
N LEU A 84 0.28 12.16 7.70
CA LEU A 84 1.49 11.55 7.14
C LEU A 84 2.07 12.40 6.02
N SER A 85 3.40 12.52 5.97
CA SER A 85 4.09 13.20 4.88
C SER A 85 4.22 12.30 3.66
N SER A 86 3.85 12.79 2.48
CA SER A 86 4.09 12.09 1.21
C SER A 86 5.57 11.74 1.00
N LEU A 87 6.49 12.61 1.43
CA LEU A 87 7.94 12.36 1.31
C LEU A 87 8.39 11.20 2.20
N GLU A 88 7.84 11.08 3.41
CA GLU A 88 8.16 9.97 4.31
C GLU A 88 7.62 8.64 3.78
N LEU A 89 6.43 8.66 3.16
CA LEU A 89 5.85 7.49 2.52
C LEU A 89 6.70 7.01 1.32
N ILE A 90 7.15 7.93 0.47
CA ILE A 90 8.02 7.62 -0.67
C ILE A 90 9.36 7.07 -0.16
N LYS A 91 10.03 7.80 0.73
CA LYS A 91 11.34 7.40 1.28
C LYS A 91 11.30 6.00 1.89
N SER A 92 10.29 5.71 2.71
CA SER A 92 10.15 4.40 3.33
C SER A 92 9.82 3.28 2.33
N SER A 93 9.20 3.61 1.19
CA SER A 93 8.99 2.67 0.08
C SER A 93 10.31 2.32 -0.61
N ASP A 94 11.16 3.31 -0.90
CA ASP A 94 12.49 3.10 -1.49
C ASP A 94 13.39 2.26 -0.58
N GLU A 95 13.34 2.51 0.73
CA GLU A 95 14.05 1.72 1.73
C GLU A 95 13.54 0.27 1.77
N ALA A 96 12.22 0.06 1.69
CA ALA A 96 11.64 -1.28 1.66
C ALA A 96 12.02 -2.05 0.39
N PHE A 97 12.00 -1.39 -0.77
CA PHE A 97 12.46 -1.96 -2.03
C PHE A 97 13.94 -2.36 -1.95
N SER A 98 14.79 -1.47 -1.44
CA SER A 98 16.24 -1.73 -1.29
C SER A 98 16.51 -2.94 -0.39
N ARG A 99 15.77 -3.10 0.71
CA ARG A 99 15.87 -4.28 1.59
C ARG A 99 15.41 -5.56 0.88
N ALA A 100 14.30 -5.50 0.15
CA ALA A 100 13.76 -6.63 -0.57
C ALA A 100 14.70 -7.10 -1.70
N ASP A 101 15.27 -6.17 -2.48
CA ASP A 101 16.25 -6.46 -3.52
C ASP A 101 17.50 -7.12 -2.93
N LYS A 102 18.05 -6.56 -1.84
CA LYS A 102 19.20 -7.17 -1.14
C LYS A 102 18.90 -8.60 -0.68
N ALA A 103 17.78 -8.81 0.02
CA ALA A 103 17.40 -10.13 0.52
C ALA A 103 17.20 -11.14 -0.63
N ALA A 104 16.59 -10.72 -1.74
CA ALA A 104 16.42 -11.56 -2.91
C ALA A 104 17.78 -11.95 -3.52
N ARG A 105 18.70 -11.00 -3.67
CA ARG A 105 20.06 -11.28 -4.18
C ARG A 105 20.83 -12.24 -3.29
N GLU A 106 20.78 -12.07 -1.98
CA GLU A 106 21.42 -12.98 -1.02
C GLU A 106 20.83 -14.38 -1.12
N MET A 107 19.50 -14.49 -1.19
CA MET A 107 18.81 -15.77 -1.38
C MET A 107 19.23 -16.45 -2.68
N PHE A 108 19.22 -15.74 -3.82
CA PHE A 108 19.62 -16.33 -5.10
C PHE A 108 21.09 -16.72 -5.13
N SER A 109 21.97 -15.94 -4.50
CA SER A 109 23.40 -16.28 -4.39
C SER A 109 23.62 -17.56 -3.57
N ALA A 110 22.82 -17.76 -2.52
CA ALA A 110 22.89 -18.98 -1.70
C ALA A 110 22.31 -20.23 -2.41
N LEU A 111 21.46 -20.04 -3.43
CA LEU A 111 20.89 -21.12 -4.25
C LEU A 111 21.79 -21.49 -5.44
N GLN A 112 22.75 -20.63 -5.81
CA GLN A 112 23.76 -20.94 -6.82
C GLN A 112 24.84 -21.85 -6.21
N VAL A 113 24.51 -23.14 -6.14
CA VAL A 113 25.50 -24.24 -6.11
C VAL A 113 26.08 -24.42 -7.50
#